data_AF-A0A4Q5ZCF2-F1
#
_entry.id   AF-A0A4Q5ZCF2-F1
#
_cell.length_a   1.000
_cell.length_b   1.000
_cell.length_c   1.000
_cell.angle_alpha   90.00
_cell.angle_beta   90.00
_cell.angle_gamma   90.00
#
_symmetry.space_group_name_H-M   'P 1'
#
loop_
_entity.id
_entity.type
_entity.pdbx_description
1 polymer ?
#
loop_
_entity_poly.entity_id
_entity_poly.type
_entity_poly.pdbx_seq_one_letter_code
_entity_poly.pdbx_strand_id
1 'polypeptide(L)'
;MPIRFKFPSLIKPAAFLAFLVTITWNSHAQSLPEITGDEPAKPVELAEDSLGRQTPRGAVSGFIKAVSQQNYIRASQYLSLSRSQRSAKQRDRIARSLQRLLDQGGDIMPYSWISDKGSGRTDDDLEAGVDLVGTVTG
;
A
#
# COMPACT_ATOMS: atom_id res chain seq x y z
N MET A 1 -20.55 37.48 -12.75
CA MET A 1 -19.17 37.96 -12.50
C MET A 1 -18.19 37.09 -13.30
N PRO A 2 -17.47 37.61 -14.30
CA PRO A 2 -16.39 36.86 -14.91
C PRO A 2 -15.04 37.15 -14.23
N ILE A 3 -14.35 36.10 -13.79
CA ILE A 3 -12.98 36.17 -13.27
C ILE A 3 -12.02 36.00 -14.46
N ARG A 4 -11.15 36.99 -14.69
CA ARG A 4 -10.10 36.94 -15.72
C ARG A 4 -8.77 36.59 -15.06
N PHE A 5 -8.10 35.55 -15.53
CA PHE A 5 -6.71 35.25 -15.19
C PHE A 5 -5.80 35.64 -16.35
N LYS A 6 -4.73 36.38 -16.04
CA LYS A 6 -3.69 36.82 -16.99
C LYS A 6 -2.38 36.16 -16.56
N PHE A 7 -1.82 35.30 -17.39
CA PHE A 7 -0.49 34.73 -17.19
C PHE A 7 0.52 35.53 -18.02
N PRO A 8 1.63 36.03 -17.45
CA PRO A 8 2.73 36.53 -18.26
C PRO A 8 3.51 35.37 -18.88
N SER A 9 3.71 35.47 -20.19
CA SER A 9 4.56 34.59 -20.99
C SER A 9 6.03 35.03 -20.94
N LEU A 10 6.90 34.04 -21.17
CA LEU A 10 8.13 34.15 -21.96
C LEU A 10 9.36 34.81 -21.30
N ILE A 11 10.31 33.96 -20.87
CA ILE A 11 11.75 34.29 -20.94
C ILE A 11 12.53 33.04 -21.36
N LYS A 12 13.19 33.17 -22.51
CA LYS A 12 14.46 32.58 -23.01
C LYS A 12 14.65 33.20 -24.41
N PRO A 13 15.85 33.59 -24.87
CA PRO A 13 17.05 32.74 -24.86
C PRO A 13 18.41 33.48 -24.73
N ALA A 14 19.48 32.68 -24.81
CA ALA A 14 20.87 33.03 -25.18
C ALA A 14 21.71 33.81 -24.14
N ALA A 15 23.03 33.67 -24.03
CA ALA A 15 24.04 32.68 -24.39
C ALA A 15 25.33 33.34 -23.86
N PHE A 16 26.10 32.71 -22.97
CA PHE A 16 27.50 33.10 -22.81
C PHE A 16 28.37 31.87 -22.56
N LEU A 17 29.41 31.85 -23.37
CA LEU A 17 30.34 30.79 -23.69
C LEU A 17 31.43 30.69 -22.62
N ALA A 18 31.98 29.48 -22.47
CA ALA A 18 33.29 29.16 -21.89
C ALA A 18 33.40 29.01 -20.36
N PHE A 19 33.19 27.78 -19.87
CA PHE A 19 34.08 27.17 -18.88
C PHE A 19 34.22 25.68 -19.23
N LEU A 20 35.38 25.33 -19.80
CA LEU A 20 35.72 23.99 -20.30
C LEU A 20 36.62 23.33 -19.25
N VAL A 21 36.32 22.06 -18.92
CA VAL A 21 37.19 21.05 -18.26
C VAL A 21 37.33 21.26 -16.73
N THR A 22 36.58 20.55 -15.88
CA THR A 22 36.72 19.11 -15.58
C THR A 22 35.42 18.58 -14.95
N ILE A 23 34.64 17.77 -15.66
CA ILE A 23 33.70 16.86 -14.98
C ILE A 23 34.28 15.48 -15.22
N THR A 24 34.95 14.98 -14.18
CA THR A 24 35.43 13.60 -14.16
C THR A 24 34.23 12.68 -14.28
N TRP A 25 34.33 11.78 -15.26
CA TRP A 25 33.40 10.70 -15.51
C TRP A 25 33.11 9.94 -14.21
N ASN A 26 31.90 10.08 -13.68
CA ASN A 26 31.28 8.97 -12.98
C ASN A 26 30.35 8.26 -13.96
N SER A 27 30.97 7.61 -14.94
CA SER A 27 30.35 6.48 -15.62
C SER A 27 30.24 5.37 -14.59
N HIS A 28 29.15 5.32 -13.84
CA HIS A 28 28.76 4.07 -13.20
C HIS A 28 28.28 3.15 -14.31
N ALA A 29 29.22 2.41 -14.90
CA ALA A 29 28.90 1.17 -15.57
C ALA A 29 28.19 0.30 -14.51
N GLN A 30 26.88 0.13 -14.65
CA GLN A 30 26.18 -0.93 -13.92
C GLN A 30 26.69 -2.24 -14.51
N SER A 31 27.69 -2.83 -13.86
CA SER A 31 28.03 -4.22 -14.05
C SER A 31 26.76 -5.02 -13.75
N LEU A 32 26.15 -5.61 -14.79
CA LEU A 32 25.32 -6.78 -14.58
C LEU A 32 26.21 -7.80 -13.86
N PRO A 33 25.80 -8.35 -12.70
CA PRO A 33 26.51 -9.49 -12.17
C PRO A 33 26.44 -10.59 -13.23
N GLU A 34 27.62 -11.06 -13.63
CA GLU A 34 27.79 -12.30 -14.36
C GLU A 34 27.05 -13.38 -13.56
N ILE A 35 25.94 -13.90 -14.12
CA ILE A 35 25.23 -15.03 -13.54
C ILE A 35 26.07 -16.28 -13.83
N THR A 36 27.15 -16.42 -13.08
CA THR A 36 27.88 -17.66 -12.91
C THR A 36 27.82 -17.97 -11.42
N GLY A 37 26.87 -18.81 -11.03
CA GLY A 37 26.75 -19.23 -9.65
C GLY A 37 25.35 -19.70 -9.34
N ASP A 38 25.22 -21.01 -9.20
CA ASP A 38 24.10 -21.73 -8.58
C ASP A 38 24.07 -21.43 -7.06
N GLU A 39 24.07 -20.14 -6.69
CA GLU A 39 24.03 -19.68 -5.31
C GLU A 39 22.55 -19.48 -4.93
N PRO A 40 22.05 -20.16 -3.89
CA PRO A 40 20.65 -20.03 -3.49
C PRO A 40 20.40 -18.56 -3.14
N ALA A 41 19.45 -17.95 -3.85
CA ALA A 41 19.04 -16.58 -3.63
C ALA A 41 18.75 -16.37 -2.14
N LYS A 42 19.58 -15.57 -1.46
CA LYS A 42 19.36 -15.20 -0.06
C LYS A 42 17.97 -14.55 0.03
N PRO A 43 17.10 -14.99 0.96
CA PRO A 43 15.79 -14.38 1.13
C PRO A 43 15.94 -12.88 1.30
N VAL A 44 15.30 -12.11 0.42
CA VAL A 44 15.17 -10.67 0.59
C VAL A 44 14.36 -10.47 1.87
N GLU A 45 15.01 -9.97 2.92
CA GLU A 45 14.36 -9.64 4.19
C GLU A 45 13.44 -8.44 3.94
N LEU A 46 12.20 -8.73 3.54
CA LEU A 46 11.15 -7.72 3.39
C LEU A 46 11.00 -7.03 4.75
N ALA A 47 11.11 -5.71 4.77
CA ALA A 47 10.93 -4.92 5.98
C ALA A 47 9.66 -5.37 6.71
N GLU A 48 9.78 -5.68 8.00
CA GLU A 48 8.66 -6.15 8.80
C GLU A 48 7.51 -5.13 8.75
N ASP A 49 6.32 -5.59 8.39
CA ASP A 49 5.13 -4.75 8.44
C ASP A 49 4.73 -4.60 9.90
N SER A 50 5.10 -3.48 10.51
CA SER A 50 4.77 -3.15 11.90
C SER A 50 3.26 -3.23 12.24
N LEU A 51 2.38 -3.20 11.24
CA LEU A 51 0.93 -3.37 11.42
C LEU A 51 0.48 -4.83 11.41
N GLY A 52 1.33 -5.78 10.99
CA GLY A 52 1.04 -7.21 10.92
C GLY A 52 0.10 -7.60 9.78
N ARG A 53 0.10 -6.88 8.65
CA ARG A 53 -0.79 -7.15 7.50
C ARG A 53 -0.17 -8.11 6.48
N GLN A 54 0.92 -8.77 6.85
CA GLN A 54 1.57 -9.75 5.98
C GLN A 54 0.74 -11.01 5.78
N THR A 55 -0.29 -11.24 6.60
CA THR A 55 -1.19 -12.39 6.51
C THR A 55 -2.64 -11.92 6.56
N PRO A 56 -3.59 -12.62 5.91
CA PRO A 56 -5.01 -12.25 5.97
C PRO A 56 -5.53 -12.20 7.42
N ARG A 57 -5.19 -13.20 8.24
CA ARG A 57 -5.56 -13.25 9.66
C ARG A 57 -5.01 -12.05 10.42
N GLY A 58 -3.75 -11.69 10.19
CA GLY A 58 -3.11 -10.52 10.81
C GLY A 58 -3.79 -9.21 10.44
N ALA A 59 -4.12 -9.04 9.15
CA ALA A 59 -4.82 -7.85 8.66
C ALA A 59 -6.22 -7.69 9.27
N VAL A 60 -7.03 -8.77 9.30
CA VAL A 60 -8.38 -8.77 9.88
C VAL A 60 -8.31 -8.49 11.39
N SER A 61 -7.41 -9.16 12.11
CA SER A 61 -7.26 -9.00 13.56
C SER A 61 -6.87 -7.58 13.93
N GLY A 62 -5.94 -7.00 13.18
CA GLY A 62 -5.49 -5.63 13.39
C GLY A 62 -6.58 -4.60 13.10
N PHE A 63 -7.41 -4.83 12.07
CA PHE A 63 -8.58 -4.01 11.79
C PHE A 63 -9.59 -4.06 12.96
N ILE A 64 -10.01 -5.26 13.37
CA ILE A 64 -10.98 -5.44 14.47
C ILE A 64 -10.47 -4.81 15.76
N LYS A 65 -9.19 -5.01 16.09
CA LYS A 65 -8.56 -4.38 17.27
C LYS A 65 -8.55 -2.85 17.20
N ALA A 66 -8.25 -2.28 16.03
CA ALA A 66 -8.24 -0.83 15.88
C ALA A 66 -9.66 -0.23 15.98
N VAL A 67 -10.66 -0.93 15.45
CA VAL A 67 -12.08 -0.54 15.56
C VAL A 67 -12.58 -0.65 17.00
N SER A 68 -12.24 -1.72 17.73
CA SER A 68 -12.65 -1.88 19.14
C SER A 68 -12.06 -0.79 20.05
N GLN A 69 -10.90 -0.23 19.66
CA GLN A 69 -10.27 0.93 20.31
C GLN A 69 -10.80 2.28 19.80
N GLN A 70 -11.81 2.29 18.93
CA GLN A 70 -12.35 3.48 18.27
C GLN A 70 -11.29 4.30 17.51
N ASN A 71 -10.18 3.68 17.11
CA ASN A 71 -9.10 4.32 16.37
C ASN A 71 -9.27 4.07 14.87
N TYR A 72 -10.20 4.80 14.25
CA TYR A 72 -10.58 4.61 12.85
C TYR A 72 -9.50 5.03 11.85
N ILE A 73 -8.64 5.97 12.23
CA ILE A 73 -7.46 6.31 11.41
C ILE A 73 -6.50 5.12 11.37
N ARG A 74 -6.25 4.45 12.50
CA ARG A 74 -5.46 3.21 12.53
C ARG A 74 -6.18 2.08 11.81
N ALA A 75 -7.48 1.89 12.02
CA ALA A 75 -8.27 0.85 11.35
C ALA A 75 -8.19 0.97 9.82
N SER A 76 -8.27 2.19 9.29
CA SER A 76 -8.14 2.43 7.84
C SER A 76 -6.78 2.02 7.25
N GLN A 77 -5.73 1.82 8.07
CA GLN A 77 -4.43 1.34 7.59
C GLN A 77 -4.46 -0.16 7.23
N TYR A 78 -5.48 -0.88 7.70
CA TYR A 78 -5.72 -2.28 7.35
C TYR A 78 -6.57 -2.46 6.08
N LEU A 79 -7.01 -1.35 5.47
CA LEU A 79 -7.88 -1.38 4.29
C LEU A 79 -7.09 -1.04 3.02
N SER A 80 -7.39 -1.74 1.93
CA SER A 80 -6.91 -1.37 0.60
C SER A 80 -7.73 -0.19 0.08
N LEU A 81 -7.13 1.01 0.07
CA LEU A 81 -7.79 2.26 -0.31
C LEU A 81 -7.18 2.85 -1.59
N SER A 82 -8.05 3.27 -2.50
CA SER A 82 -7.66 4.00 -3.71
C SER A 82 -7.16 5.41 -3.38
N ARG A 83 -6.47 6.06 -4.32
CA ARG A 83 -5.85 7.37 -4.07
C ARG A 83 -6.86 8.44 -3.62
N SER A 84 -8.08 8.45 -4.18
CA SER A 84 -9.15 9.38 -3.80
C SER A 84 -9.67 9.14 -2.38
N GLN A 85 -9.43 7.96 -1.80
CA GLN A 85 -9.89 7.56 -0.48
C GLN A 85 -8.88 7.84 0.64
N ARG A 86 -7.70 8.43 0.33
CA ARG A 86 -6.59 8.56 1.30
C ARG A 86 -6.66 9.79 2.20
N SER A 87 -7.59 10.72 1.99
CA SER A 87 -7.77 11.84 2.91
C SER A 87 -8.18 11.32 4.30
N ALA A 88 -7.70 11.95 5.37
CA ALA A 88 -7.96 11.48 6.74
C ALA A 88 -9.48 11.37 7.03
N LYS A 89 -10.27 12.35 6.56
CA LYS A 89 -11.73 12.34 6.67
C LYS A 89 -12.36 11.14 5.97
N GLN A 90 -11.91 10.83 4.75
CA GLN A 90 -12.48 9.71 3.98
C GLN A 90 -12.06 8.36 4.58
N ARG A 91 -10.82 8.25 5.05
CA ARG A 91 -10.31 7.08 5.78
C ARG A 91 -11.11 6.77 7.04
N ASP A 92 -11.35 7.78 7.89
CA ASP A 92 -12.18 7.64 9.08
C ASP A 92 -13.60 7.20 8.70
N ARG A 93 -14.22 7.88 7.72
CA ARG A 93 -15.57 7.56 7.25
C ARG A 93 -15.67 6.12 6.74
N ILE A 94 -14.72 5.65 5.95
CA ILE A 94 -14.74 4.29 5.38
C ILE A 94 -14.63 3.25 6.51
N ALA A 95 -13.67 3.40 7.43
CA ALA A 95 -13.49 2.47 8.53
C ALA A 95 -14.75 2.35 9.41
N ARG A 96 -15.36 3.49 9.77
CA ARG A 96 -16.64 3.50 10.51
C ARG A 96 -17.79 2.87 9.73
N SER A 97 -17.80 3.05 8.41
CA SER A 97 -18.87 2.49 7.57
C SER A 97 -18.74 0.97 7.47
N LEU A 98 -17.52 0.47 7.31
CA LEU A 98 -17.26 -0.96 7.35
C LEU A 98 -17.62 -1.56 8.72
N GLN A 99 -17.26 -0.89 9.83
CA GLN A 99 -17.72 -1.33 11.16
C GLN A 99 -19.24 -1.45 11.21
N ARG A 100 -19.99 -0.41 10.82
CA ARG A 100 -21.46 -0.46 10.87
C ARG A 100 -22.05 -1.60 10.03
N LEU A 101 -21.47 -1.86 8.85
CA LEU A 101 -21.88 -2.99 8.01
C LEU A 101 -21.65 -4.33 8.72
N LEU A 102 -20.50 -4.50 9.36
CA LEU A 102 -20.20 -5.69 10.15
C LEU A 102 -21.14 -5.82 11.37
N ASP A 103 -21.41 -4.72 12.07
CA ASP A 103 -22.28 -4.70 13.25
C ASP A 103 -23.75 -5.01 12.90
N GLN A 104 -24.19 -4.69 11.68
CA GLN A 104 -25.59 -4.85 11.24
C GLN A 104 -25.90 -6.22 10.67
N GLY A 105 -24.91 -6.90 10.08
CA GLY A 105 -25.14 -8.16 9.38
C GLY A 105 -23.86 -8.82 8.87
N GLY A 106 -22.73 -8.54 9.52
CA GLY A 106 -21.47 -9.20 9.21
C GLY A 106 -21.42 -10.61 9.80
N ASP A 107 -21.08 -11.58 8.98
CA ASP A 107 -20.72 -12.92 9.39
C ASP A 107 -19.23 -13.15 9.09
N ILE A 108 -18.39 -13.06 10.12
CA ILE A 108 -16.95 -13.26 10.00
C ILE A 108 -16.63 -14.72 10.30
N MET A 109 -15.85 -15.35 9.44
CA MET A 109 -15.41 -16.74 9.62
C MET A 109 -14.64 -16.91 10.93
N PRO A 110 -14.66 -18.11 11.53
CA PRO A 110 -13.85 -18.41 12.71
C PRO A 110 -12.38 -18.04 12.48
N TYR A 111 -11.75 -17.46 13.50
CA TYR A 111 -10.36 -17.01 13.43
C TYR A 111 -9.38 -18.08 12.89
N SER A 112 -9.59 -19.34 13.29
CA SER A 112 -8.78 -20.49 12.87
C SER A 112 -8.91 -20.84 11.39
N TRP A 113 -9.95 -20.36 10.70
CA TRP A 113 -10.19 -20.63 9.28
C TRP A 113 -9.56 -19.60 8.35
N ILE A 114 -9.20 -18.43 8.89
CA ILE A 114 -8.49 -17.38 8.15
C ILE A 114 -7.00 -17.74 8.13
N SER A 115 -6.34 -17.66 6.96
CA SER A 115 -4.94 -18.04 6.80
C SER A 115 -3.99 -17.15 7.58
N ASP A 116 -3.03 -17.77 8.27
CA ASP A 116 -1.86 -17.11 8.87
C ASP A 116 -0.63 -17.14 7.95
N LYS A 117 -0.80 -17.58 6.69
CA LYS A 117 0.25 -17.53 5.68
C LYS A 117 0.11 -16.26 4.85
N GLY A 118 1.23 -15.66 4.46
CA GLY A 118 1.21 -14.48 3.58
C GLY A 118 0.72 -14.76 2.17
N SER A 119 0.77 -16.02 1.74
CA SER A 119 0.15 -16.49 0.50
C SER A 119 -1.37 -16.54 0.57
N GLY A 120 -1.98 -16.31 1.73
CA GLY A 120 -3.39 -16.66 1.95
C GLY A 120 -3.62 -18.17 1.87
N ARG A 121 -4.86 -18.55 1.65
CA ARG A 121 -5.24 -19.89 1.20
C ARG A 121 -4.79 -20.07 -0.25
N THR A 122 -4.48 -21.31 -0.60
CA THR A 122 -4.01 -21.67 -1.96
C THR A 122 -4.81 -22.84 -2.53
N ASP A 123 -5.79 -23.31 -1.76
CA ASP A 123 -6.72 -24.38 -2.10
C ASP A 123 -8.09 -23.82 -2.50
N ASP A 124 -8.17 -22.51 -2.75
CA ASP A 124 -9.30 -21.80 -3.30
C ASP A 124 -8.94 -21.15 -4.65
N ASP A 125 -9.96 -20.64 -5.34
CA ASP A 125 -9.81 -19.94 -6.63
C ASP A 125 -9.53 -18.43 -6.45
N LEU A 126 -8.91 -18.04 -5.32
CA LEU A 126 -8.58 -16.65 -5.02
C LEU A 126 -7.13 -16.32 -5.38
N GLU A 127 -6.83 -15.01 -5.51
CA GLU A 127 -5.47 -14.54 -5.73
C GLU A 127 -4.59 -14.80 -4.48
N ALA A 128 -3.29 -15.01 -4.69
CA ALA A 128 -2.35 -15.17 -3.59
C ALA A 128 -2.38 -13.96 -2.64
N GLY A 129 -2.48 -14.23 -1.35
CA GLY A 129 -2.59 -13.22 -0.30
C GLY A 129 -4.02 -12.70 -0.08
N VAL A 130 -5.02 -13.24 -0.79
CA VAL A 130 -6.44 -12.92 -0.62
C VAL A 130 -7.15 -14.12 -0.02
N ASP A 131 -7.88 -13.88 1.08
CA ASP A 131 -8.75 -14.88 1.69
C ASP A 131 -10.20 -14.38 1.71
N LEU A 132 -11.15 -15.29 1.58
CA LEU A 132 -12.51 -15.05 2.07
C LEU A 132 -12.48 -15.06 3.60
N VAL A 133 -12.88 -13.95 4.21
CA VAL A 133 -12.85 -13.77 5.68
C VAL A 133 -14.24 -13.69 6.30
N GLY A 134 -15.27 -13.57 5.47
CA GLY A 134 -16.65 -13.41 5.90
C GLY A 134 -17.54 -12.83 4.81
N THR A 135 -18.79 -12.58 5.19
CA THR A 135 -19.80 -11.97 4.32
C THR A 135 -20.54 -10.87 5.07
N VAL A 136 -21.21 -9.99 4.33
CA VAL A 136 -22.15 -9.02 4.91
C VAL A 136 -23.45 -9.15 4.12
N THR A 137 -24.55 -9.40 4.82
CA THR A 137 -25.90 -9.32 4.26
C THR A 137 -26.52 -7.98 4.66
N GLY A 138 -27.06 -7.25 3.69
CA GLY A 138 -27.71 -5.95 3.88
C GLY A 138 -29.10 -5.90 3.28
#